data_AF-A0A2E8JRI3-F1
#
_entry.id   AF-A0A2E8JRI3-F1
#
_cell.length_a   1.000
_cell.length_b   1.000
_cell.length_c   1.000
_cell.angle_alpha   90.00
_cell.angle_beta   90.00
_cell.angle_gamma   90.00
#
_symmetry.space_group_name_H-M   'P 1'
#
loop_
_entity.id
_entity.type
_entity.pdbx_description
1 polymer ?
#
loop_
_entity_poly.entity_id
_entity_poly.type
_entity_poly.pdbx_seq_one_letter_code
_entity_poly.pdbx_strand_id
1 'polypeptide(L)' 'MAGTKAGGQKAAQKNLQRDPNFYANIGRKGGQNGRTGGFAANPELARIAGAKGGRISRRRKTTEA' A
#
# COMPACT_ATOMS: atom_id res chain seq x y z
N MET A 1 -1.47 -9.17 -18.05
CA MET A 1 -2.22 -9.93 -17.02
C MET A 1 -2.34 -9.07 -15.77
N ALA A 2 -3.48 -9.12 -15.09
CA ALA A 2 -3.62 -8.53 -13.77
C ALA A 2 -2.72 -9.28 -12.77
N GLY A 3 -2.16 -8.56 -11.79
CA GLY A 3 -1.30 -9.15 -10.76
C GLY A 3 0.15 -9.45 -11.15
N THR A 4 0.57 -9.20 -12.40
CA THR A 4 1.99 -9.34 -12.80
C THR A 4 2.73 -8.01 -12.76
N LYS A 5 4.06 -8.05 -12.54
CA LYS A 5 4.92 -6.85 -12.54
C LYS A 5 4.78 -6.03 -13.83
N ALA A 6 4.80 -6.72 -14.98
CA ALA A 6 4.60 -6.11 -16.28
C ALA A 6 3.21 -5.46 -16.44
N GLY A 7 2.17 -6.08 -15.88
CA GLY A 7 0.82 -5.49 -15.84
C GLY A 7 0.77 -4.20 -15.01
N GLY A 8 1.42 -4.20 -13.84
CA GLY A 8 1.52 -3.02 -12.97
C GLY A 8 2.23 -1.84 -13.62
N GLN A 9 3.34 -2.10 -14.33
CA GLN A 9 4.09 -1.06 -15.05
C GLN A 9 3.25 -0.40 -16.16
N LYS A 10 2.53 -1.20 -16.96
CA LYS A 10 1.63 -0.69 -18.00
C LYS A 10 0.50 0.15 -17.42
N ALA A 11 -0.07 -0.27 -16.29
CA ALA A 11 -1.09 0.50 -15.58
C ALA A 11 -0.56 1.84 -15.06
N ALA A 12 0.64 1.84 -14.48
CA ALA A 12 1.28 3.06 -13.98
C ALA A 12 1.54 4.07 -15.11
N GLN A 13 2.07 3.61 -16.24
CA GLN A 13 2.28 4.46 -17.41
C GLN A 13 0.96 5.08 -17.91
N LYS A 14 -0.10 4.27 -18.06
CA LYS A 14 -1.41 4.76 -18.50
C LYS A 14 -2.03 5.77 -17.53
N ASN A 15 -1.86 5.56 -16.22
CA ASN A 15 -2.35 6.49 -15.21
C ASN A 15 -1.62 7.83 -15.26
N LEU A 16 -0.29 7.81 -15.38
CA LEU A 16 0.55 9.02 -15.47
C LEU A 16 0.35 9.79 -16.78
N GLN A 17 0.13 9.09 -17.89
CA GLN A 17 -0.20 9.72 -19.18
C GLN A 17 -1.54 10.47 -19.12
N ARG A 18 -2.51 9.94 -18.37
CA ARG A 18 -3.84 10.57 -18.23
C ARG A 18 -3.85 11.73 -17.24
N ASP A 19 -3.13 11.56 -16.13
CA ASP A 19 -2.99 12.58 -15.09
C ASP A 19 -1.57 12.48 -14.50
N PRO A 20 -0.67 13.43 -14.80
CA PRO A 20 0.66 13.48 -14.22
C PRO A 20 0.65 13.54 -12.69
N ASN A 21 -0.42 14.08 -12.10
CA ASN A 21 -0.59 14.23 -10.65
C ASN A 21 -1.39 13.06 -10.02
N PHE A 22 -1.65 11.98 -10.76
CA PHE A 22 -2.53 10.88 -10.32
C PHE A 22 -2.16 10.34 -8.92
N TYR A 23 -0.89 9.99 -8.71
CA TYR A 23 -0.43 9.45 -7.43
C TYR A 23 -0.38 10.49 -6.32
N ALA A 24 -0.03 11.74 -6.63
CA ALA A 24 -0.04 12.84 -5.67
C ALA A 24 -1.46 13.14 -5.17
N ASN A 25 -2.44 13.13 -6.08
CA ASN A 25 -3.85 13.31 -5.78
C ASN A 25 -4.42 12.18 -4.91
N ILE A 26 -4.08 10.92 -5.21
CA ILE A 26 -4.49 9.78 -4.38
C ILE A 26 -3.86 9.85 -2.99
N GLY A 27 -2.56 10.16 -2.91
CA GLY A 27 -1.84 10.31 -1.65
C GLY A 27 -2.44 11.42 -0.77
N ARG A 28 -2.71 12.59 -1.35
CA ARG A 28 -3.35 13.71 -0.66
C ARG A 28 -4.73 13.34 -0.12
N LYS A 29 -5.59 12.71 -0.93
CA LYS A 29 -6.92 12.25 -0.49
C LYS A 29 -6.80 11.23 0.66
N GLY A 30 -5.87 10.30 0.55
CA GLY A 30 -5.58 9.32 1.60
C GLY A 30 -5.11 9.98 2.90
N GLY A 31 -4.23 10.98 2.81
CA GLY A 31 -3.76 11.76 3.95
C GLY A 31 -4.87 12.59 4.60
N GLN A 32 -5.69 13.28 3.81
CA GLN A 32 -6.83 14.07 4.30
C GLN A 32 -7.87 13.20 5.03
N ASN A 33 -8.13 11.99 4.52
CA ASN A 33 -9.06 11.05 5.15
C ASN A 33 -8.44 10.29 6.35
N GLY A 34 -7.11 10.25 6.43
CA GLY A 34 -6.36 9.59 7.48
C GLY A 34 -6.34 10.42 8.77
N ARG A 35 -7.32 10.22 9.64
CA ARG A 35 -7.42 10.96 10.92
C ARG A 35 -6.50 10.43 12.03
N THR A 36 -5.94 9.23 11.88
CA THR A 36 -5.24 8.52 12.95
C THR A 36 -3.72 8.78 13.01
N GLY A 37 -3.19 9.66 12.14
CA GLY A 37 -1.74 9.92 12.09
C GLY A 37 -0.91 8.75 11.55
N GLY A 38 -1.48 7.87 10.72
CA GLY A 38 -0.74 6.75 10.12
C GLY A 38 -0.04 5.85 11.16
N PHE A 39 0.90 5.03 10.69
CA PHE A 39 1.69 4.14 11.56
C PHE A 39 2.94 4.82 12.16
N ALA A 40 3.29 6.02 11.68
CA ALA A 40 4.43 6.78 12.18
C ALA A 40 4.08 7.60 13.44
N ALA A 41 2.84 8.09 13.59
CA ALA A 41 2.44 8.85 14.77
C ALA A 41 2.17 7.96 16.00
N ASN A 42 1.92 6.66 15.79
CA ASN A 42 1.73 5.71 16.88
C ASN A 42 2.40 4.36 16.56
N PRO A 43 3.67 4.17 16.93
CA PRO A 43 4.42 2.93 16.70
C PRO A 43 3.77 1.70 17.36
N GLU A 44 3.13 1.87 18.51
CA GLU A 44 2.43 0.80 19.24
C GLU A 44 1.26 0.24 18.40
N LEU A 45 0.47 1.14 17.79
CA LEU A 45 -0.61 0.78 16.88
C LEU A 45 -0.09 0.01 15.66
N ALA A 46 1.03 0.45 15.08
CA ALA A 46 1.67 -0.23 13.96
C ALA A 46 2.08 -1.66 14.29
N ARG A 47 2.67 -1.85 15.46
CA ARG A 47 3.06 -3.16 15.98
C ARG A 47 1.84 -4.09 16.13
N ILE A 48 0.77 -3.60 16.76
CA ILE A 48 -0.45 -4.40 16.99
C ILE A 48 -1.12 -4.77 15.66
N ALA A 49 -1.30 -3.80 14.76
CA ALA A 49 -1.92 -4.02 13.46
C ALA A 49 -1.11 -4.99 12.59
N GLY A 50 0.22 -4.85 12.56
CA GLY A 50 1.13 -5.75 11.86
C GLY A 50 1.06 -7.18 12.40
N ALA A 51 1.10 -7.35 13.73
CA ALA A 51 0.98 -8.67 14.35
C ALA A 51 -0.36 -9.34 14.05
N LYS A 52 -1.47 -8.60 14.12
CA LYS A 52 -2.81 -9.11 13.79
C LYS A 52 -2.91 -9.52 12.32
N GLY A 53 -2.42 -8.68 11.41
CA GLY A 53 -2.41 -8.98 9.98
C GLY A 53 -1.56 -10.21 9.64
N GLY A 54 -0.39 -10.35 10.28
CA GLY A 54 0.48 -11.51 10.13
C GLY A 54 -0.17 -12.81 10.60
N ARG A 55 -0.88 -12.78 11.74
CA ARG A 55 -1.61 -13.96 12.26
C ARG A 55 -2.78 -14.39 11.37
N ILE A 56 -3.51 -13.44 10.80
CA ILE A 56 -4.69 -13.72 9.94
C ILE A 56 -4.25 -14.14 8.52
N SER A 57 -3.05 -13.78 8.10
CA SER A 57 -2.56 -14.06 6.76
C SER A 57 -2.56 -15.56 6.45
N ARG A 58 -3.20 -15.93 5.34
CA ARG A 58 -3.15 -17.28 4.75
C ARG A 58 -1.95 -17.49 3.81
N ARG A 59 -1.13 -16.46 3.58
CA ARG A 59 0.09 -16.59 2.77
C ARG A 59 1.12 -17.38 3.56
N ARG A 60 1.71 -18.40 2.93
CA ARG A 60 2.81 -19.18 3.51
C ARG A 60 4.00 -18.26 3.74
N LYS A 61 4.71 -18.43 4.87
CA LYS A 61 6.02 -17.80 5.05
C LYS A 61 6.94 -18.32 3.96
N THR A 62 7.57 -17.42 3.22
CA THR A 62 8.72 -17.75 2.37
C THR A 62 9.89 -18.08 3.30
N THR A 63 10.18 -19.37 3.44
CA THR A 63 11.42 -19.87 4.02
C THR A 63 12.48 -19.85 2.93
N GLU A 64 13.16 -18.71 2.78
CA GLU A 64 14.44 -18.66 2.09
C GLU A 64 15.43 -18.04 3.09
N ALA A 65 16.47 -18.82 3.39
CA ALA A 65 17.68 -18.44 4.11
C ALA A 65 18.86 -18.67 3.15
#